data_AF-A0A1Q7G180-F1
#
_entry.id   AF-A0A1Q7G180-F1
#
_cell.length_a   1.000
_cell.length_b   1.000
_cell.length_c   1.000
_cell.angle_alpha   90.00
_cell.angle_beta   90.00
_cell.angle_gamma   90.00
#
_symmetry.space_group_name_H-M   'P 1'
#
loop_
_entity.id
_entity.type
_entity.pdbx_description
1 polymer ?
#
loop_
_entity_poly.entity_id
_entity_poly.type
_entity_poly.pdbx_seq_one_letter_code
_entity_poly.pdbx_strand_id
1 'polypeptide(L)'
;MSAGDGIVFNAWPHAGHYPHWSLPALEAAKCLARQSLPAFERVHLRLYEAFFTRSRNIADPGEVVKIVAEADIDTERFVADYRAGVGRDEVIKDYKAAMEEGVRAIPTVIFPATGQALVGLADLAQYRAAAEEAARC
;
A
#
# COMPACT_ATOMS: atom_id res chain seq x y z
N MET A 1 7.98 -15.74 2.68
CA MET A 1 7.10 -15.67 1.51
C MET A 1 5.71 -15.97 2.01
N SER A 2 4.82 -14.98 2.06
CA SER A 2 3.41 -15.25 2.26
C SER A 2 2.93 -16.21 1.16
N ALA A 3 2.33 -17.32 1.54
CA ALA A 3 1.65 -18.21 0.60
C ALA A 3 0.53 -17.45 -0.13
N GLY A 4 0.01 -18.00 -1.23
CA GLY A 4 -1.02 -17.37 -2.08
C GLY A 4 -2.34 -17.02 -1.38
N ASP A 5 -2.45 -17.30 -0.07
CA ASP A 5 -3.65 -17.22 0.74
C ASP A 5 -3.67 -15.92 1.61
N GLY A 6 -2.66 -15.06 1.46
CA GLY A 6 -2.52 -13.79 2.17
C GLY A 6 -1.41 -13.78 3.21
N ILE A 7 -1.35 -12.71 4.02
CA ILE A 7 -0.36 -12.55 5.09
C ILE A 7 -0.88 -13.15 6.41
N VAL A 8 0.03 -13.69 7.21
CA VAL A 8 -0.29 -14.13 8.57
C VAL A 8 -0.35 -12.91 9.49
N PHE A 9 -1.44 -12.72 10.22
CA PHE A 9 -1.53 -11.66 11.22
C PHE A 9 -0.94 -12.13 12.55
N ASN A 10 -0.01 -11.34 13.10
CA ASN A 10 0.50 -11.48 14.46
C ASN A 10 0.24 -10.16 15.19
N ALA A 11 -0.40 -10.25 16.36
CA ALA A 11 -0.60 -9.08 17.21
C ALA A 11 0.74 -8.48 17.65
N TRP A 12 0.82 -7.15 17.68
CA TRP A 12 2.02 -6.46 18.12
C TRP A 12 2.28 -6.74 19.62
N PRO A 13 3.52 -7.11 20.00
CA PRO A 13 3.82 -7.53 21.38
C PRO A 13 3.73 -6.38 22.39
N HIS A 14 3.90 -5.13 21.95
CA HIS A 14 3.82 -3.94 22.80
C HIS A 14 3.00 -2.85 22.11
N ALA A 15 1.83 -2.52 22.66
CA ALA A 15 0.92 -1.52 22.08
C ALA A 15 1.57 -0.14 21.91
N GLY A 16 2.48 0.25 22.81
CA GLY A 16 3.21 1.54 22.72
C GLY A 16 4.19 1.65 21.56
N HIS A 17 4.51 0.54 20.89
CA HIS A 17 5.37 0.54 19.69
C HIS A 17 4.56 0.45 18.39
N TYR A 18 3.23 0.36 18.48
CA TYR A 18 2.37 0.30 17.32
C TYR A 18 2.45 1.62 16.52
N PRO A 19 2.84 1.59 15.25
CA PRO A 19 2.94 2.80 14.44
C PRO A 19 1.58 3.48 14.23
N HIS A 20 1.49 4.79 14.46
CA HIS A 20 0.24 5.55 14.30
C HIS A 20 0.01 6.09 12.88
N TRP A 21 0.95 5.88 11.96
CA TRP A 21 0.89 6.36 10.58
C TRP A 21 1.79 5.51 9.68
N SER A 22 1.65 5.63 8.37
CA SER A 22 2.34 4.77 7.39
C SER A 22 2.96 5.53 6.22
N LEU A 23 3.05 6.86 6.29
CA LEU A 23 3.50 7.68 5.15
C LEU A 23 4.88 7.25 4.59
N PRO A 24 5.91 6.93 5.40
CA PRO A 24 7.19 6.44 4.86
C PRO A 24 7.03 5.18 3.99
N ALA A 25 6.17 4.24 4.41
CA ALA A 25 5.86 3.05 3.64
C ALA A 25 5.10 3.35 2.34
N LEU A 26 4.14 4.29 2.38
CA LEU A 26 3.39 4.74 1.21
C LEU A 26 4.31 5.43 0.19
N GLU A 27 5.22 6.28 0.67
CA GLU A 27 6.25 6.95 -0.14
C GLU A 27 7.14 5.92 -0.84
N ALA A 28 7.56 4.87 -0.13
CA ALA A 28 8.39 3.82 -0.70
C ALA A 28 7.66 3.05 -1.81
N ALA A 29 6.38 2.72 -1.60
CA ALA A 29 5.57 2.05 -2.61
C ALA A 29 5.46 2.89 -3.90
N LYS A 30 5.29 4.22 -3.79
CA LYS A 30 5.29 5.13 -4.94
C LYS A 30 6.62 5.17 -5.69
N CYS A 31 7.74 5.25 -4.97
CA CYS A 31 9.07 5.21 -5.59
C CYS A 31 9.27 3.92 -6.40
N LEU A 32 8.80 2.78 -5.90
CA LEU A 32 8.98 1.48 -6.55
C LEU A 32 8.06 1.28 -7.75
N ALA A 33 6.84 1.83 -7.70
CA ALA A 33 5.95 1.85 -8.85
C ALA A 33 6.57 2.59 -10.05
N ARG A 34 7.42 3.59 -9.81
CA ARG A 34 8.19 4.29 -10.86
C ARG A 34 9.34 3.46 -11.43
N GLN A 35 9.83 2.47 -10.68
CA GLN A 35 10.82 1.52 -11.22
C GLN A 35 10.14 0.51 -12.13
N SER A 36 9.13 -0.19 -11.61
CA SER A 36 8.31 -1.15 -12.37
C SER A 36 7.15 -1.66 -11.52
N LEU A 37 6.09 -2.17 -12.17
CA LEU A 37 4.98 -2.84 -11.48
C LEU A 37 5.45 -4.05 -10.64
N PRO A 38 6.32 -4.97 -11.14
CA PRO A 38 6.81 -6.07 -10.32
C PRO A 38 7.62 -5.64 -9.09
N ALA A 39 8.38 -4.54 -9.17
CA ALA A 39 9.10 -4.01 -8.00
C ALA A 39 8.12 -3.50 -6.93
N PHE A 40 7.09 -2.77 -7.36
CA PHE A 40 6.00 -2.35 -6.48
C PHE A 40 5.32 -3.56 -5.83
N GLU A 41 4.85 -4.54 -6.59
CA GLU A 41 4.12 -5.70 -6.06
C GLU A 41 4.93 -6.47 -5.01
N ARG A 42 6.23 -6.73 -5.29
CA ARG A 42 7.11 -7.43 -4.37
C ARG A 42 7.28 -6.68 -3.04
N VAL A 43 7.52 -5.38 -3.09
CA VAL A 43 7.81 -4.62 -1.86
C VAL A 43 6.54 -4.22 -1.13
N HIS A 44 5.46 -3.93 -1.84
CA HIS A 44 4.17 -3.62 -1.23
C HIS A 44 3.73 -4.76 -0.32
N LEU A 45 3.79 -6.01 -0.81
CA LEU A 45 3.49 -7.19 0.00
C LEU A 45 4.45 -7.34 1.19
N ARG A 46 5.75 -7.05 1.00
CA ARG A 46 6.74 -7.09 2.09
C ARG A 46 6.48 -6.04 3.17
N LEU A 47 6.02 -4.84 2.82
CA LEU A 47 5.64 -3.82 3.81
C LEU A 47 4.44 -4.27 4.63
N TYR A 48 3.45 -4.93 4.00
CA TYR A 48 2.34 -5.56 4.70
C TYR A 48 2.81 -6.69 5.64
N GLU A 49 3.63 -7.63 5.16
CA GLU A 49 4.20 -8.69 6.00
C GLU A 49 5.02 -8.10 7.17
N ALA A 50 5.83 -7.07 6.90
CA ALA A 50 6.65 -6.42 7.91
C ALA A 50 5.78 -5.86 9.05
N PHE A 51 4.68 -5.19 8.71
CA PHE A 51 3.78 -4.58 9.68
C PHE A 51 2.86 -5.60 10.39
N PHE A 52 2.12 -6.40 9.62
CA PHE A 52 1.07 -7.28 10.16
C PHE A 52 1.60 -8.60 10.69
N THR A 53 2.74 -9.09 10.21
CA THR A 53 3.29 -10.39 10.62
C THR A 53 4.49 -10.25 11.54
N ARG A 54 5.36 -9.27 11.29
CA ARG A 54 6.68 -9.19 11.94
C ARG A 54 6.83 -8.02 12.92
N SER A 55 5.78 -7.23 13.12
CA SER A 55 5.78 -6.06 14.01
C SER A 55 6.94 -5.09 13.77
N ARG A 56 7.29 -4.85 12.50
CA ARG A 56 8.33 -3.88 12.10
C ARG A 56 7.70 -2.51 11.91
N ASN A 57 8.40 -1.48 12.39
CA ASN A 57 7.90 -0.12 12.37
C ASN A 57 8.04 0.51 10.97
N ILE A 58 7.00 0.39 10.15
CA ILE A 58 6.95 1.00 8.81
C ILE A 58 6.77 2.52 8.81
N ALA A 59 6.67 3.15 9.99
CA ALA A 59 6.69 4.59 10.16
C ALA A 59 8.10 5.16 10.38
N ASP A 60 9.12 4.30 10.54
CA ASP A 60 10.53 4.70 10.56
C ASP A 60 11.10 4.60 9.13
N PRO A 61 11.50 5.71 8.50
CA PRO A 61 12.13 5.67 7.18
C PRO A 61 13.35 4.76 7.09
N GLY A 62 14.14 4.65 8.17
CA GLY A 62 15.30 3.77 8.22
C GLY A 62 14.90 2.30 8.18
N GLU A 63 13.82 1.93 8.86
CA GLU A 63 13.28 0.58 8.84
C GLU A 63 12.65 0.24 7.48
N VAL A 64 11.96 1.20 6.85
CA VAL A 64 11.45 1.05 5.48
C VAL A 64 12.59 0.75 4.49
N VAL A 65 13.71 1.49 4.54
CA VAL A 65 14.86 1.22 3.67
C VAL A 65 15.40 -0.20 3.86
N LYS A 66 15.47 -0.70 5.11
CA LYS A 66 15.88 -2.10 5.38
C LYS A 66 14.90 -3.10 4.76
N ILE A 67 13.59 -2.88 4.91
CA ILE A 67 12.54 -3.75 4.32
C ILE A 67 12.68 -3.80 2.80
N VAL A 68 12.89 -2.64 2.16
CA VAL A 68 13.03 -2.55 0.70
C VAL A 68 14.31 -3.24 0.22
N ALA A 69 15.42 -3.08 0.93
CA ALA A 69 16.70 -3.73 0.61
C ALA A 69 16.67 -5.26 0.71
N GLU A 70 15.68 -5.84 1.39
CA GLU A 70 15.44 -7.30 1.41
C GLU A 70 14.75 -7.82 0.13
N ALA A 71 14.33 -6.93 -0.77
CA ALA A 71 13.74 -7.28 -2.05
C ALA A 71 14.76 -7.18 -3.19
N ASP A 72 14.58 -8.02 -4.20
CA ASP A 72 15.36 -7.96 -5.44
C ASP A 72 14.89 -6.76 -6.29
N ILE A 73 15.44 -5.58 -6.00
CA ILE A 73 15.12 -4.27 -6.59
C ILE A 73 16.38 -3.40 -6.71
N ASP A 74 16.33 -2.38 -7.56
CA ASP A 74 17.39 -1.37 -7.67
C ASP A 74 17.34 -0.44 -6.44
N THR A 75 18.09 -0.82 -5.41
CA THR A 75 18.09 -0.15 -4.10
C THR A 75 18.70 1.25 -4.18
N GLU A 76 19.70 1.47 -5.04
CA GLU A 76 20.32 2.78 -5.20
C GLU A 76 19.33 3.78 -5.80
N ARG A 77 18.64 3.39 -6.88
CA ARG A 77 17.58 4.20 -7.48
C ARG A 77 16.44 4.46 -6.50
N PHE A 78 16.02 3.44 -5.74
CA PHE A 78 15.00 3.60 -4.72
C PHE A 78 15.40 4.64 -3.67
N VAL A 79 16.61 4.54 -3.10
CA VAL A 79 17.09 5.47 -2.08
C VAL A 79 17.20 6.90 -2.63
N ALA A 80 17.59 7.07 -3.90
CA ALA A 80 17.62 8.37 -4.54
C ALA A 80 16.23 9.00 -4.66
N ASP A 81 15.25 8.26 -5.21
CA ASP A 81 13.86 8.75 -5.35
C ASP A 81 13.22 9.04 -3.98
N TYR A 82 13.47 8.18 -3.00
CA TYR A 82 12.94 8.28 -1.64
C TYR A 82 13.49 9.50 -0.91
N ARG A 83 14.80 9.77 -1.00
CA ARG A 83 15.42 10.97 -0.43
C ARG A 83 15.02 12.26 -1.14
N ALA A 84 14.78 12.19 -2.45
CA ALA A 84 14.31 13.32 -3.23
C ALA A 84 12.84 13.68 -2.93
N GLY A 85 12.12 12.86 -2.15
CA GLY A 85 10.73 13.12 -1.77
C GLY A 85 9.72 12.84 -2.88
N VAL A 86 10.12 12.15 -3.96
CA VAL A 86 9.27 11.90 -5.14
C VAL A 86 8.00 11.13 -4.75
N GLY A 87 8.15 10.11 -3.90
CA GLY A 87 7.01 9.33 -3.43
C GLY A 87 6.03 10.14 -2.57
N ARG A 88 6.52 11.14 -1.82
CA ARG A 88 5.69 11.97 -0.94
C ARG A 88 4.70 12.80 -1.71
N ASP A 89 5.17 13.47 -2.77
CA ASP A 89 4.33 14.31 -3.60
C ASP A 89 3.20 13.49 -4.24
N GLU A 90 3.51 12.27 -4.68
CA GLU A 90 2.52 11.34 -5.24
C GLU A 90 1.50 10.86 -4.19
N VAL A 91 1.93 10.53 -2.97
CA VAL A 91 0.99 10.14 -1.89
C VAL A 91 0.05 11.28 -1.53
N ILE A 92 0.58 12.51 -1.40
CA ILE A 92 -0.24 13.68 -1.07
C ILE A 92 -1.21 14.02 -2.20
N LYS A 93 -0.78 13.87 -3.46
CA LYS A 93 -1.65 14.05 -4.63
C LYS A 93 -2.81 13.06 -4.61
N ASP A 94 -2.54 11.77 -4.40
CA ASP A 94 -3.58 10.74 -4.33
C ASP A 94 -4.54 10.96 -3.17
N TYR A 95 -4.02 11.33 -1.99
CA TYR A 95 -4.84 11.66 -0.83
C TYR A 95 -5.81 12.81 -1.14
N LYS A 96 -5.33 13.89 -1.75
CA LYS A 96 -6.18 15.04 -2.14
C LYS A 96 -7.24 14.64 -3.15
N ALA A 97 -6.86 13.90 -4.20
CA ALA A 97 -7.80 13.40 -5.19
C ALA A 97 -8.88 12.52 -4.54
N ALA A 98 -8.52 11.58 -3.68
CA ALA A 98 -9.49 10.76 -2.95
C ALA A 98 -10.43 11.60 -2.07
N MET A 99 -9.91 12.63 -1.40
CA MET A 99 -10.73 13.52 -0.57
C MET A 99 -11.74 14.34 -1.39
N GLU A 100 -11.33 14.80 -2.58
CA GLU A 100 -12.17 15.52 -3.55
C GLU A 100 -13.29 14.62 -4.10
N GLU A 101 -12.99 13.34 -4.35
CA GLU A 101 -13.96 12.30 -4.73
C GLU A 101 -14.85 11.84 -3.56
N GLY A 102 -14.74 12.47 -2.39
CA GLY A 102 -15.57 12.17 -1.23
C GLY A 102 -15.20 10.88 -0.49
N VAL A 103 -14.03 10.29 -0.74
CA VAL A 103 -13.54 9.13 0.00
C VAL A 103 -13.28 9.51 1.46
N ARG A 104 -13.73 8.66 2.39
CA ARG A 104 -13.63 8.87 3.86
C ARG A 104 -13.05 7.70 4.62
N ALA A 105 -12.86 6.55 3.99
CA ALA A 105 -12.35 5.34 4.63
C ALA A 105 -11.48 4.54 3.66
N ILE A 106 -10.66 3.65 4.21
CA ILE A 106 -9.86 2.69 3.44
C ILE A 106 -10.18 1.25 3.88
N PRO A 107 -10.06 0.26 2.97
CA PRO A 107 -9.96 0.46 1.53
C PRO A 107 -11.28 1.01 0.95
N THR A 108 -11.19 1.81 -0.10
CA THR A 108 -12.33 2.21 -0.93
C THR A 108 -11.97 1.93 -2.38
N VAL A 109 -12.84 1.23 -3.11
CA VAL A 109 -12.69 0.92 -4.53
C VAL A 109 -13.87 1.52 -5.28
N ILE A 110 -13.58 2.38 -6.24
CA ILE A 110 -14.58 3.10 -7.05
C ILE A 110 -14.62 2.48 -8.44
N PHE A 111 -15.83 2.23 -8.96
CA PHE A 111 -16.09 1.75 -10.31
C PHE A 111 -16.61 2.93 -11.15
N PRO A 112 -15.75 3.60 -11.95
CA PRO A 112 -16.12 4.86 -12.59
C PRO A 112 -17.28 4.74 -13.58
N ALA A 113 -17.43 3.59 -14.23
CA ALA A 113 -18.49 3.35 -15.22
C ALA A 113 -19.90 3.37 -14.60
N THR A 114 -20.02 2.98 -13.33
CA THR A 114 -21.31 2.89 -12.62
C THR A 114 -21.44 3.95 -11.51
N GLY A 115 -20.33 4.57 -11.10
CA GLY A 115 -20.26 5.43 -9.92
C GLY A 115 -20.35 4.66 -8.59
N GLN A 116 -20.39 3.32 -8.62
CA GLN A 116 -20.44 2.49 -7.41
C GLN A 116 -19.12 2.58 -6.64
N ALA A 117 -19.21 2.69 -5.31
CA ALA A 117 -18.07 2.59 -4.41
C ALA A 117 -18.25 1.42 -3.43
N LEU A 118 -17.24 0.56 -3.31
CA LEU A 118 -17.14 -0.45 -2.27
C LEU A 118 -16.23 0.09 -1.16
N VAL A 119 -16.75 0.18 0.06
CA VAL A 119 -16.06 0.75 1.22
C VAL A 119 -15.83 -0.32 2.28
N GLY A 120 -14.60 -0.42 2.78
CA GLY A 120 -14.20 -1.41 3.77
C GLY A 120 -13.87 -2.77 3.17
N LEU A 121 -13.84 -3.79 4.03
CA LEU A 121 -13.51 -5.16 3.64
C LEU A 121 -14.70 -5.82 2.93
N ALA A 122 -14.88 -5.49 1.65
CA ALA A 122 -15.83 -6.17 0.77
C ALA A 122 -15.33 -7.58 0.41
N ASP A 123 -16.25 -8.53 0.25
CA ASP A 123 -15.91 -9.89 -0.16
C ASP A 123 -15.69 -10.02 -1.67
N LEU A 124 -15.14 -11.17 -2.10
CA LEU A 124 -14.86 -11.43 -3.51
C LEU A 124 -16.12 -11.42 -4.39
N ALA A 125 -17.28 -11.83 -3.85
CA ALA A 125 -18.52 -11.84 -4.61
C ALA A 125 -19.01 -10.42 -4.89
N GLN A 126 -18.89 -9.50 -3.93
CA GLN A 126 -19.19 -8.08 -4.09
C GLN A 126 -18.27 -7.44 -5.14
N TYR A 127 -16.96 -7.71 -5.08
CA TYR A 127 -16.02 -7.23 -6.10
C TYR A 127 -16.37 -7.76 -7.49
N ARG A 128 -16.69 -9.05 -7.60
CA ARG A 128 -17.07 -9.69 -8.87
C ARG A 128 -18.32 -9.05 -9.46
N ALA A 129 -19.38 -8.90 -8.66
CA ALA A 129 -20.64 -8.32 -9.11
C ALA A 129 -20.46 -6.88 -9.62
N ALA A 130 -19.73 -6.05 -8.86
CA ALA A 130 -19.46 -4.66 -9.24
C ALA A 130 -18.61 -4.56 -10.53
N ALA A 131 -17.60 -5.42 -10.69
CA ALA A 131 -16.78 -5.48 -11.90
C ALA A 131 -17.58 -5.95 -13.13
N GLU A 132 -18.42 -6.96 -12.97
CA GLU A 132 -19.30 -7.46 -14.04
C GLU A 132 -20.37 -6.42 -14.45
N GLU A 133 -20.89 -5.64 -13.51
CA GLU A 133 -21.77 -4.52 -13.82
C GLU A 133 -21.03 -3.41 -14.57
N ALA A 134 -19.87 -2.98 -14.08
CA ALA A 134 -19.06 -1.97 -14.75
C ALA A 134 -18.62 -2.36 -16.17
N ALA A 135 -18.41 -3.66 -16.43
CA ALA A 135 -18.05 -4.17 -17.76
C ALA A 135 -19.22 -4.18 -18.76
N ARG A 136 -20.47 -3.94 -18.31
CA ARG A 136 -21.67 -3.88 -19.15
C ARG A 136 -22.07 -2.46 -19.56
N CYS A 137 -21.42 -1.43 -19.00
CA CYS A 137 -21.62 -0.01 -19.32
C CYS A 137 -20.71 0.44 -20.48
#